data_AF-A0A231NRP0-F1
#
_entry.id   AF-A0A231NRP0-F1
#
_cell.length_a   1.000
_cell.length_b   1.000
_cell.length_c   1.000
_cell.angle_alpha   90.00
_cell.angle_beta   90.00
_cell.angle_gamma   90.00
#
_symmetry.space_group_name_H-M   'P 1'
#
loop_
_entity.id
_entity.type
_entity.pdbx_description
1 polymer ?
#
loop_
_entity_poly.entity_id
_entity_poly.type
_entity_poly.pdbx_seq_one_letter_code
_entity_poly.pdbx_strand_id
1 'polypeptide(L)'
;MRKYVLDAHTHTIACGHAYNTITELIDAAAQKNLEMICITEHGPALPGAPTPLFFANYRVIPGKINNVKLLKGIESNIIDADGNTDIPMTFIDSLEIISASLHTPTFIPQTKAINTGAVLGAIANPQVDFICHLGNPTYELDYEAILQAAKKHNTLIEINNGSFFIRKGSKPNCVWIANRCKELEIPIIIGSDTHFASDIGDFPYVDKVLDTVGFPDELIMNLDTKRLLDYLESKGRVLFADPREYAQELFLIND
;
A
#
# COMPACT_ATOMS: atom_id res chain seq x y z
N MET A 1 1.26 -5.54 -22.71
CA MET A 1 1.06 -5.64 -21.25
C MET A 1 2.35 -5.23 -20.59
N ARG A 2 2.24 -4.38 -19.58
CA ARG A 2 3.40 -3.92 -18.82
C ARG A 2 4.00 -5.10 -18.06
N LYS A 3 5.31 -5.09 -17.84
CA LYS A 3 5.98 -6.07 -16.97
C LYS A 3 6.11 -5.46 -15.58
N TYR A 4 5.18 -5.80 -14.70
CA TYR A 4 5.23 -5.40 -13.30
C TYR A 4 6.23 -6.26 -12.53
N VAL A 5 7.05 -5.63 -11.70
CA VAL A 5 8.08 -6.29 -10.87
C VAL A 5 7.77 -6.22 -9.37
N LEU A 6 6.69 -5.51 -9.02
CA LEU A 6 6.27 -5.24 -7.65
C LEU A 6 4.75 -5.39 -7.49
N ASP A 7 4.33 -5.96 -6.37
CA ASP A 7 2.98 -5.81 -5.83
C ASP A 7 3.02 -5.04 -4.51
N ALA A 8 2.34 -3.89 -4.44
CA ALA A 8 2.47 -2.96 -3.32
C ALA A 8 1.40 -3.10 -2.24
N HIS A 9 0.43 -4.01 -2.41
CA HIS A 9 -0.68 -4.15 -1.47
C HIS A 9 -1.14 -5.59 -1.40
N THR A 10 -0.76 -6.28 -0.32
CA THR A 10 -1.07 -7.71 -0.11
C THR A 10 -1.35 -8.00 1.36
N HIS A 11 -2.19 -9.01 1.63
CA HIS A 11 -2.61 -9.40 2.99
C HIS A 11 -2.37 -10.89 3.24
N THR A 12 -2.09 -11.24 4.50
CA THR A 12 -1.90 -12.63 4.94
C THR A 12 -2.98 -13.07 5.92
N ILE A 13 -2.90 -14.33 6.37
CA ILE A 13 -3.74 -14.89 7.43
C ILE A 13 -3.85 -14.01 8.70
N ALA A 14 -2.93 -13.06 8.90
CA ALA A 14 -3.00 -12.12 10.01
C ALA A 14 -4.26 -11.24 10.00
N CYS A 15 -4.84 -10.94 8.82
CA CYS A 15 -6.09 -10.17 8.70
C CYS A 15 -7.36 -10.95 9.06
N GLY A 16 -7.30 -12.27 9.21
CA GLY A 16 -8.48 -13.12 9.49
C GLY A 16 -9.41 -13.37 8.30
N HIS A 17 -9.31 -12.60 7.21
CA HIS A 17 -10.03 -12.81 5.94
C HIS A 17 -9.13 -12.89 4.70
N ALA A 18 -7.82 -13.06 4.91
CA ALA A 18 -6.88 -13.53 3.90
C ALA A 18 -6.39 -14.94 4.28
N TYR A 19 -5.90 -15.71 3.31
CA TYR A 19 -5.77 -17.16 3.48
C TYR A 19 -4.37 -17.71 3.20
N ASN A 20 -3.39 -16.84 2.94
CA ASN A 20 -2.00 -17.25 2.75
C ASN A 20 -1.09 -16.74 3.85
N THR A 21 -0.05 -17.49 4.17
CA THR A 21 1.06 -17.07 5.02
C THR A 21 2.01 -16.15 4.24
N ILE A 22 2.90 -15.45 4.96
CA ILE A 22 3.96 -14.63 4.38
C ILE A 22 4.79 -15.45 3.37
N THR A 23 5.21 -16.66 3.75
CA THR A 23 6.03 -17.52 2.88
C THR A 23 5.28 -18.00 1.65
N GLU A 24 3.99 -18.34 1.78
CA GLU A 24 3.18 -18.73 0.62
C GLU A 24 3.00 -17.58 -0.39
N LEU A 25 2.80 -16.35 0.08
CA LEU A 25 2.77 -15.18 -0.80
C LEU A 25 4.12 -14.95 -1.50
N ILE A 26 5.23 -15.07 -0.77
CA ILE A 26 6.58 -14.92 -1.32
C ILE A 26 6.87 -16.00 -2.37
N ASP A 27 6.46 -17.25 -2.12
CA ASP A 27 6.64 -18.34 -3.07
C ASP A 27 5.83 -18.10 -4.36
N ALA A 28 4.59 -17.62 -4.23
CA ALA A 28 3.78 -17.23 -5.38
C ALA A 28 4.38 -16.04 -6.15
N ALA A 29 4.90 -15.03 -5.44
CA ALA A 29 5.62 -13.90 -6.03
C ALA A 29 6.86 -14.36 -6.81
N ALA A 30 7.66 -15.26 -6.23
CA ALA A 30 8.85 -15.82 -6.85
C ALA A 30 8.50 -16.62 -8.12
N GLN A 31 7.43 -17.42 -8.10
CA GLN A 31 6.94 -18.15 -9.27
C GLN A 31 6.50 -17.22 -10.41
N LYS A 32 6.00 -16.02 -10.07
CA LYS A 32 5.65 -14.96 -11.04
C LYS A 32 6.82 -14.04 -11.39
N ASN A 33 8.03 -14.30 -10.88
CA ASN A 33 9.23 -13.49 -11.08
C ASN A 33 9.07 -12.03 -10.62
N LEU A 34 8.26 -11.77 -9.59
CA LEU A 34 8.27 -10.48 -8.91
C LEU A 34 9.60 -10.30 -8.18
N GLU A 35 10.13 -9.08 -8.22
CA GLU A 35 11.35 -8.71 -7.51
C GLU A 35 11.05 -8.27 -6.07
N MET A 36 9.84 -7.77 -5.83
CA MET A 36 9.44 -7.21 -4.53
C MET A 36 7.94 -7.35 -4.29
N ILE A 37 7.55 -7.54 -3.04
CA ILE A 37 6.17 -7.39 -2.59
C ILE A 37 6.13 -6.55 -1.32
N CYS A 38 5.00 -5.90 -1.07
CA CYS A 38 4.69 -5.27 0.21
C CYS A 38 3.62 -6.08 0.93
N ILE A 39 3.87 -6.44 2.18
CA ILE A 39 2.82 -6.96 3.06
C ILE A 39 2.27 -5.80 3.86
N THR A 40 0.97 -5.57 3.73
CA THR A 40 0.27 -4.39 4.24
C THR A 40 -0.98 -4.85 4.96
N GLU A 41 -0.82 -5.58 6.06
CA GLU A 41 -1.97 -6.05 6.84
C GLU A 41 -2.84 -4.87 7.27
N HIS A 42 -4.13 -5.10 7.41
CA HIS A 42 -5.04 -4.09 7.92
C HIS A 42 -4.63 -3.63 9.31
N GLY A 43 -4.86 -2.35 9.60
CA GLY A 43 -4.58 -1.79 10.91
C GLY A 43 -5.47 -2.35 12.05
N PRO A 44 -5.03 -2.21 13.31
CA PRO A 44 -5.64 -2.86 14.47
C PRO A 44 -7.09 -2.48 14.79
N ALA A 45 -7.61 -1.37 14.26
CA ALA A 45 -8.99 -0.96 14.49
C ALA A 45 -9.99 -1.80 13.67
N LEU A 46 -9.54 -2.46 12.60
CA LEU A 46 -10.41 -3.32 11.80
C LEU A 46 -10.70 -4.63 12.56
N PRO A 47 -11.97 -5.04 12.71
CA PRO A 47 -12.30 -6.30 13.36
C PRO A 47 -11.63 -7.50 12.67
N GLY A 48 -10.88 -8.30 13.45
CA GLY A 48 -10.15 -9.48 12.93
C GLY A 48 -8.71 -9.20 12.49
N ALA A 49 -8.32 -7.92 12.38
CA ALA A 49 -6.95 -7.52 12.06
C ALA A 49 -5.96 -7.82 13.21
N PRO A 50 -4.65 -7.88 12.90
CA PRO A 50 -3.66 -8.18 13.91
C PRO A 50 -3.48 -7.04 14.93
N THR A 51 -3.01 -7.40 16.13
CA THR A 51 -2.70 -6.43 17.19
C THR A 51 -1.48 -5.57 16.84
N PRO A 52 -1.27 -4.41 17.49
CA PRO A 52 -0.04 -3.61 17.32
C PRO A 52 1.28 -4.40 17.49
N LEU A 53 1.30 -5.43 18.34
CA LEU A 53 2.48 -6.27 18.57
C LEU A 53 2.89 -7.08 17.35
N PHE A 54 1.96 -7.38 16.45
CA PHE A 54 2.27 -8.05 15.18
C PHE A 54 3.21 -7.18 14.34
N PHE A 55 2.85 -5.90 14.15
CA PHE A 55 3.67 -4.93 13.42
C PHE A 55 5.00 -4.65 14.14
N ALA A 56 4.99 -4.58 15.47
CA ALA A 56 6.22 -4.45 16.26
C ALA A 56 7.24 -5.57 16.01
N ASN A 57 6.77 -6.74 15.61
CA ASN A 57 7.61 -7.91 15.42
C ASN A 57 7.99 -8.16 13.96
N TYR A 58 7.54 -7.33 13.02
CA TYR A 58 8.00 -7.38 11.63
C TYR A 58 9.52 -7.35 11.49
N ARG A 59 10.22 -6.66 12.39
CA ARG A 59 11.70 -6.62 12.45
C ARG A 59 12.40 -7.97 12.41
N VAL A 60 11.75 -9.09 12.81
CA VAL A 60 12.42 -10.40 12.77
C VAL A 60 12.38 -11.06 11.38
N ILE A 61 11.49 -10.57 10.51
CA ILE A 61 11.28 -11.09 9.17
C ILE A 61 12.39 -10.54 8.25
N PRO A 62 13.17 -11.42 7.58
CA PRO A 62 14.20 -10.97 6.64
C PRO A 62 13.63 -10.06 5.55
N GLY A 63 14.38 -9.02 5.15
CA GLY A 63 13.99 -8.13 4.07
C GLY A 63 14.00 -8.76 2.67
N LYS A 64 14.52 -9.99 2.53
CA LYS A 64 14.54 -10.74 1.27
C LYS A 64 14.47 -12.24 1.53
N ILE A 65 13.56 -12.93 0.84
CA ILE A 65 13.35 -14.37 0.91
C ILE A 65 13.08 -14.89 -0.51
N ASN A 66 13.67 -16.01 -0.90
CA ASN A 66 13.51 -16.60 -2.25
C ASN A 66 13.72 -15.61 -3.41
N ASN A 67 14.72 -14.73 -3.26
CA ASN A 67 15.04 -13.63 -4.17
C ASN A 67 14.01 -12.51 -4.31
N VAL A 68 12.90 -12.56 -3.57
CA VAL A 68 11.88 -11.51 -3.49
C VAL A 68 12.17 -10.60 -2.30
N LYS A 69 12.27 -9.29 -2.54
CA LYS A 69 12.33 -8.28 -1.48
C LYS A 69 10.98 -8.14 -0.80
N LEU A 70 10.98 -7.92 0.51
CA LEU A 70 9.78 -7.84 1.32
C LEU A 70 9.75 -6.50 2.08
N LEU A 71 8.89 -5.59 1.62
CA LEU A 71 8.56 -4.39 2.37
C LEU A 71 7.48 -4.72 3.40
N LYS A 72 7.73 -4.34 4.65
CA LYS A 72 6.93 -4.63 5.83
C LYS A 72 6.10 -3.38 6.15
N GLY A 73 4.81 -3.43 5.89
CA GLY A 73 3.95 -2.26 5.93
C GLY A 73 2.58 -2.49 6.55
N ILE A 74 1.73 -1.49 6.45
CA ILE A 74 0.38 -1.52 7.01
C ILE A 74 -0.58 -0.84 6.06
N GLU A 75 -1.77 -1.42 5.89
CA GLU A 75 -2.94 -0.69 5.39
C GLU A 75 -3.69 -0.13 6.59
N SER A 76 -3.28 1.06 7.05
CA SER A 76 -3.92 1.69 8.18
C SER A 76 -5.34 2.14 7.84
N ASN A 77 -6.23 2.02 8.81
CA ASN A 77 -7.60 2.47 8.70
C ASN A 77 -7.65 3.95 9.03
N ILE A 78 -8.33 4.74 8.19
CA ILE A 78 -8.84 6.04 8.58
C ILE A 78 -10.02 5.80 9.52
N ILE A 79 -9.97 6.38 10.73
CA ILE A 79 -10.92 6.06 11.82
C ILE A 79 -11.87 7.20 12.18
N ASP A 80 -11.65 8.41 11.66
CA ASP A 80 -12.53 9.56 11.87
C ASP A 80 -12.48 10.59 10.73
N ALA A 81 -13.33 11.61 10.87
CA ALA A 81 -13.50 12.67 9.86
C ALA A 81 -12.31 13.64 9.78
N ASP A 82 -11.45 13.66 10.80
CA ASP A 82 -10.24 14.48 10.84
C ASP A 82 -9.07 13.77 10.14
N GLY A 83 -9.26 12.52 9.73
CA GLY A 83 -8.26 11.73 9.02
C GLY A 83 -7.23 11.07 9.94
N ASN A 84 -7.55 10.93 11.23
CA ASN A 84 -6.71 10.11 12.11
C ASN A 84 -6.71 8.65 11.62
N THR A 85 -5.59 7.99 11.86
CA THR A 85 -5.35 6.60 11.43
C THR A 85 -5.02 5.72 12.61
N ASP A 86 -5.24 4.42 12.49
CA ASP A 86 -4.86 3.43 13.51
C ASP A 86 -3.40 2.92 13.41
N ILE A 87 -2.50 3.70 12.79
CA ILE A 87 -1.07 3.41 12.75
C ILE A 87 -0.54 3.22 14.19
N PRO A 88 0.13 2.11 14.51
CA PRO A 88 0.70 1.88 15.82
C PRO A 88 1.99 2.71 16.00
N MET A 89 1.84 4.00 16.33
CA MET A 89 2.95 4.98 16.38
C MET A 89 4.14 4.53 17.26
N THR A 90 3.91 3.77 18.32
CA THR A 90 4.97 3.21 19.18
C THR A 90 5.90 2.24 18.43
N PHE A 91 5.45 1.66 17.32
CA PHE A 91 6.16 0.64 16.54
C PHE A 91 6.41 1.09 15.09
N ILE A 92 6.36 2.41 14.85
CA ILE A 92 6.48 2.95 13.49
C ILE A 92 7.80 2.61 12.81
N ASP A 93 8.88 2.45 13.57
CA ASP A 93 10.20 2.08 13.05
C ASP A 93 10.24 0.64 12.50
N SER A 94 9.21 -0.17 12.75
CA SER A 94 9.05 -1.50 12.15
C SER A 94 8.24 -1.49 10.85
N LEU A 95 7.75 -0.31 10.43
CA LEU A 95 6.95 -0.11 9.23
C LEU A 95 7.76 0.66 8.18
N GLU A 96 7.91 0.04 7.01
CA GLU A 96 8.70 0.56 5.88
C GLU A 96 7.84 1.26 4.84
N ILE A 97 6.54 0.92 4.77
CA ILE A 97 5.55 1.53 3.90
C ILE A 97 4.20 1.56 4.61
N ILE A 98 3.54 2.71 4.59
CA ILE A 98 2.29 2.92 5.32
C ILE A 98 1.25 3.47 4.35
N SER A 99 0.13 2.77 4.18
CA SER A 99 -1.03 3.32 3.50
C SER A 99 -2.15 3.68 4.44
N ALA A 100 -3.07 4.50 3.96
CA ALA A 100 -4.31 4.84 4.65
C ALA A 100 -5.52 4.57 3.75
N SER A 101 -6.60 4.10 4.37
CA SER A 101 -7.73 3.53 3.65
C SER A 101 -9.06 3.72 4.40
N LEU A 102 -10.14 3.90 3.64
CA LEU A 102 -11.51 3.95 4.18
C LEU A 102 -12.11 2.54 4.17
N HIS A 103 -12.30 1.95 5.35
CA HIS A 103 -12.98 0.68 5.53
C HIS A 103 -14.27 0.86 6.31
N THR A 104 -15.38 0.29 5.82
CA THR A 104 -16.70 0.46 6.43
C THR A 104 -16.74 0.08 7.92
N PRO A 105 -16.02 -0.94 8.41
CA PRO A 105 -16.02 -1.27 9.84
C PRO A 105 -15.35 -0.24 10.74
N THR A 106 -14.45 0.60 10.20
CA THR A 106 -13.69 1.61 10.96
C THR A 106 -14.15 3.04 10.69
N PHE A 107 -14.74 3.27 9.52
CA PHE A 107 -15.31 4.55 9.12
C PHE A 107 -16.59 4.33 8.30
N ILE A 108 -17.74 4.67 8.86
CA ILE A 108 -19.03 4.54 8.15
C ILE A 108 -19.09 5.59 7.03
N PRO A 109 -19.47 5.24 5.79
CA PRO A 109 -19.62 6.20 4.71
C PRO A 109 -20.54 7.36 5.09
N GLN A 110 -20.07 8.58 4.84
CA GLN A 110 -20.78 9.81 5.13
C GLN A 110 -20.98 10.66 3.86
N THR A 111 -21.27 11.95 4.05
CA THR A 111 -21.36 12.90 2.94
C THR A 111 -20.02 13.04 2.21
N LYS A 112 -20.07 13.42 0.93
CA LYS A 112 -18.86 13.70 0.12
C LYS A 112 -17.85 14.59 0.85
N ALA A 113 -18.31 15.65 1.51
CA ALA A 113 -17.46 16.57 2.24
C ALA A 113 -16.72 15.89 3.40
N ILE A 114 -17.42 15.06 4.18
CA ILE A 114 -16.82 14.39 5.34
C ILE A 114 -15.87 13.27 4.91
N ASN A 115 -16.25 12.45 3.93
CA ASN A 115 -15.36 11.42 3.38
C ASN A 115 -14.08 12.04 2.82
N THR A 116 -14.22 13.16 2.09
CA THR A 116 -13.09 13.89 1.53
C THR A 116 -12.21 14.47 2.64
N GLY A 117 -12.80 15.08 3.67
CA GLY A 117 -12.07 15.60 4.83
C GLY A 117 -11.21 14.53 5.51
N ALA A 118 -11.76 13.34 5.72
CA ALA A 118 -11.06 12.20 6.29
C ALA A 118 -9.83 11.80 5.46
N VAL A 119 -9.98 11.70 4.13
CA VAL A 119 -8.86 11.39 3.23
C VAL A 119 -7.82 12.51 3.21
N LEU A 120 -8.24 13.77 3.20
CA LEU A 120 -7.33 14.92 3.23
C LEU A 120 -6.52 14.97 4.53
N GLY A 121 -7.13 14.65 5.66
CA GLY A 121 -6.44 14.54 6.94
C GLY A 121 -5.40 13.41 6.93
N ALA A 122 -5.74 12.25 6.37
CA ALA A 122 -4.80 11.15 6.20
C ALA A 122 -3.61 11.52 5.30
N ILE A 123 -3.86 12.23 4.19
CA ILE A 123 -2.78 12.75 3.31
C ILE A 123 -1.89 13.76 4.04
N ALA A 124 -2.45 14.55 4.95
CA ALA A 124 -1.68 15.53 5.72
C ALA A 124 -0.74 14.87 6.76
N ASN A 125 -0.98 13.61 7.13
CA ASN A 125 -0.10 12.86 8.01
C ASN A 125 1.21 12.49 7.27
N PRO A 126 2.38 12.99 7.71
CA PRO A 126 3.65 12.74 7.01
C PRO A 126 4.07 11.27 6.99
N GLN A 127 3.45 10.44 7.84
CA GLN A 127 3.70 9.01 7.89
C GLN A 127 2.93 8.23 6.83
N VAL A 128 1.93 8.81 6.15
CA VAL A 128 1.16 8.12 5.12
C VAL A 128 1.87 8.26 3.77
N ASP A 129 2.26 7.12 3.20
CA ASP A 129 3.00 7.01 1.95
C ASP A 129 2.06 6.93 0.74
N PHE A 130 0.91 6.27 0.88
CA PHE A 130 -0.09 6.20 -0.20
C PHE A 130 -1.52 6.04 0.30
N ILE A 131 -2.50 6.43 -0.54
CA ILE A 131 -3.93 6.24 -0.24
C ILE A 131 -4.50 5.11 -1.09
N CYS A 132 -5.18 4.16 -0.43
CA CYS A 132 -5.73 2.96 -1.06
C CYS A 132 -7.07 3.21 -1.78
N HIS A 133 -7.29 2.43 -2.84
CA HIS A 133 -8.57 2.18 -3.54
C HIS A 133 -9.65 3.29 -3.55
N LEU A 134 -9.24 4.56 -3.76
CA LEU A 134 -10.11 5.75 -3.86
C LEU A 134 -11.25 5.63 -4.89
N GLY A 135 -11.10 4.72 -5.86
CA GLY A 135 -12.14 4.42 -6.84
C GLY A 135 -13.42 3.82 -6.24
N ASN A 136 -13.39 3.34 -4.99
CA ASN A 136 -14.53 2.70 -4.33
C ASN A 136 -15.75 3.65 -4.26
N PRO A 137 -16.85 3.37 -4.98
CA PRO A 137 -18.01 4.26 -5.01
C PRO A 137 -18.83 4.28 -3.71
N THR A 138 -18.54 3.37 -2.76
CA THR A 138 -19.13 3.42 -1.42
C THR A 138 -18.85 4.75 -0.72
N TYR A 139 -17.70 5.36 -1.00
CA TYR A 139 -17.33 6.68 -0.50
C TYR A 139 -17.37 7.67 -1.66
N GLU A 140 -18.38 8.53 -1.66
CA GLU A 140 -18.36 9.69 -2.56
C GLU A 140 -17.25 10.64 -2.10
N LEU A 141 -16.39 11.06 -3.03
CA LEU A 141 -15.17 11.82 -2.74
C LEU A 141 -14.97 12.96 -3.74
N ASP A 142 -14.37 14.06 -3.28
CA ASP A 142 -13.83 15.09 -4.16
C ASP A 142 -12.41 14.70 -4.58
N TYR A 143 -12.31 13.98 -5.69
CA TYR A 143 -11.04 13.52 -6.21
C TYR A 143 -10.10 14.65 -6.61
N GLU A 144 -10.61 15.80 -7.05
CA GLU A 144 -9.73 16.92 -7.41
C GLU A 144 -9.04 17.47 -6.16
N ALA A 145 -9.79 17.72 -5.09
CA ALA A 145 -9.22 18.18 -3.83
C ALA A 145 -8.19 17.18 -3.27
N ILE A 146 -8.50 15.89 -3.32
CA ILE A 146 -7.62 14.80 -2.86
C ILE A 146 -6.33 14.75 -3.66
N LEU A 147 -6.39 14.79 -5.00
CA LEU A 147 -5.20 14.70 -5.84
C LEU A 147 -4.30 15.94 -5.73
N GLN A 148 -4.88 17.13 -5.55
CA GLN A 148 -4.10 18.34 -5.27
C GLN A 148 -3.36 18.24 -3.92
N ALA A 149 -4.02 17.70 -2.90
CA ALA A 149 -3.38 17.45 -1.61
C ALA A 149 -2.28 16.38 -1.73
N ALA A 150 -2.55 15.28 -2.42
CA ALA A 150 -1.57 14.20 -2.64
C ALA A 150 -0.30 14.72 -3.33
N LYS A 151 -0.46 15.56 -4.37
CA LYS A 151 0.67 16.24 -5.02
C LYS A 151 1.44 17.14 -4.06
N LYS A 152 0.75 17.95 -3.27
CA LYS A 152 1.36 18.87 -2.29
C LYS A 152 2.16 18.13 -1.22
N HIS A 153 1.65 17.01 -0.73
CA HIS A 153 2.22 16.24 0.38
C HIS A 153 3.18 15.13 -0.07
N ASN A 154 3.38 14.98 -1.39
CA ASN A 154 4.12 13.88 -1.99
C ASN A 154 3.62 12.54 -1.42
N THR A 155 2.32 12.28 -1.59
CA THR A 155 1.62 11.06 -1.19
C THR A 155 1.16 10.35 -2.47
N LEU A 156 1.45 9.06 -2.60
CA LEU A 156 1.09 8.29 -3.79
C LEU A 156 -0.40 7.93 -3.79
N ILE A 157 -0.92 7.64 -4.97
CA ILE A 157 -2.31 7.23 -5.17
C ILE A 157 -2.35 5.82 -5.72
N GLU A 158 -3.12 4.95 -5.08
CA GLU A 158 -3.28 3.58 -5.55
C GLU A 158 -4.28 3.47 -6.70
N ILE A 159 -3.90 2.75 -7.76
CA ILE A 159 -4.87 2.14 -8.69
C ILE A 159 -4.93 0.65 -8.39
N ASN A 160 -5.94 0.28 -7.61
CA ASN A 160 -6.09 -1.03 -7.00
C ASN A 160 -6.75 -2.04 -7.96
N ASN A 161 -6.11 -3.18 -8.22
CA ASN A 161 -6.63 -4.19 -9.15
C ASN A 161 -7.83 -4.96 -8.56
N GLY A 162 -7.81 -5.25 -7.25
CA GLY A 162 -8.92 -5.85 -6.51
C GLY A 162 -10.25 -5.15 -6.73
N SER A 163 -10.21 -3.81 -6.75
CA SER A 163 -11.39 -2.95 -6.86
C SER A 163 -12.27 -3.24 -8.07
N PHE A 164 -11.71 -3.75 -9.17
CA PHE A 164 -12.49 -4.01 -10.38
C PHE A 164 -13.38 -5.25 -10.31
N PHE A 165 -13.18 -6.13 -9.31
CA PHE A 165 -14.02 -7.32 -9.11
C PHE A 165 -14.67 -7.40 -7.74
N ILE A 166 -14.13 -6.76 -6.69
CA ILE A 166 -14.78 -6.69 -5.36
C ILE A 166 -15.60 -5.42 -5.13
N ARG A 167 -15.26 -4.29 -5.76
CA ARG A 167 -15.90 -2.97 -5.53
C ARG A 167 -16.64 -2.51 -6.80
N LYS A 168 -17.88 -3.02 -6.98
CA LYS A 168 -18.72 -2.72 -8.15
C LYS A 168 -18.85 -1.21 -8.36
N GLY A 169 -18.54 -0.74 -9.57
CA GLY A 169 -18.62 0.68 -9.94
C GLY A 169 -17.30 1.44 -9.84
N SER A 170 -16.19 0.81 -9.43
CA SER A 170 -14.89 1.49 -9.32
C SER A 170 -14.29 1.94 -10.65
N LYS A 171 -14.63 1.28 -11.77
CA LYS A 171 -14.03 1.55 -13.09
C LYS A 171 -14.07 3.04 -13.52
N PRO A 172 -15.23 3.71 -13.61
CA PRO A 172 -15.28 5.12 -14.00
C PRO A 172 -14.44 6.03 -13.10
N ASN A 173 -14.46 5.78 -11.78
CA ASN A 173 -13.68 6.55 -10.81
C ASN A 173 -12.16 6.33 -11.00
N CYS A 174 -11.72 5.08 -11.11
CA CYS A 174 -10.30 4.76 -11.35
C CYS A 174 -9.78 5.34 -12.68
N VAL A 175 -10.60 5.36 -13.74
CA VAL A 175 -10.23 5.99 -15.02
C VAL A 175 -10.07 7.50 -14.86
N TRP A 176 -11.00 8.15 -14.14
CA TRP A 176 -10.91 9.58 -13.86
C TRP A 176 -9.66 9.90 -13.04
N ILE A 177 -9.44 9.17 -11.95
CA ILE A 177 -8.29 9.34 -11.05
C ILE A 177 -6.98 9.16 -11.82
N ALA A 178 -6.84 8.08 -12.59
CA ALA A 178 -5.62 7.82 -13.35
C ALA A 178 -5.36 8.90 -14.42
N ASN A 179 -6.39 9.35 -15.15
CA ASN A 179 -6.21 10.45 -16.11
C ASN A 179 -5.75 11.74 -15.40
N ARG A 180 -6.32 12.03 -14.22
CA ARG A 180 -5.97 13.24 -13.47
C ARG A 180 -4.59 13.15 -12.82
N CYS A 181 -4.19 12.00 -12.29
CA CYS A 181 -2.81 11.76 -11.84
C CYS A 181 -1.80 11.99 -12.97
N LYS A 182 -2.09 11.54 -14.19
CA LYS A 182 -1.25 11.82 -15.37
C LYS A 182 -1.12 13.33 -15.63
N GLU A 183 -2.23 14.06 -15.67
CA GLU A 183 -2.22 15.52 -15.90
C GLU A 183 -1.48 16.30 -14.81
N LEU A 184 -1.53 15.80 -13.57
CA LEU A 184 -0.85 16.39 -12.42
C LEU A 184 0.56 15.83 -12.19
N GLU A 185 1.04 14.91 -13.03
CA GLU A 185 2.32 14.22 -12.87
C GLU A 185 2.49 13.55 -11.49
N ILE A 186 1.39 13.04 -10.93
CA ILE A 186 1.39 12.27 -9.68
C ILE A 186 1.74 10.82 -9.99
N PRO A 187 2.84 10.28 -9.45
CA PRO A 187 3.13 8.87 -9.58
C PRO A 187 2.05 8.01 -8.92
N ILE A 188 1.71 6.89 -9.55
CA ILE A 188 0.78 5.91 -8.99
C ILE A 188 1.52 4.70 -8.44
N ILE A 189 0.89 4.08 -7.44
CA ILE A 189 1.26 2.77 -6.93
C ILE A 189 0.14 1.78 -7.25
N ILE A 190 0.48 0.53 -7.50
CA ILE A 190 -0.46 -0.51 -7.90
C ILE A 190 -0.38 -1.66 -6.90
N GLY A 191 -1.55 -2.09 -6.45
CA GLY A 191 -1.70 -3.20 -5.53
C GLY A 191 -2.70 -4.20 -6.06
N SER A 192 -2.47 -5.48 -5.80
CA SER A 192 -3.47 -6.51 -6.07
C SER A 192 -4.62 -6.44 -5.08
N ASP A 193 -4.37 -5.96 -3.85
CA ASP A 193 -5.27 -6.11 -2.70
C ASP A 193 -5.47 -7.59 -2.37
N THR A 194 -4.43 -8.40 -2.63
CA THR A 194 -4.63 -9.84 -2.63
C THR A 194 -4.85 -10.37 -1.23
N HIS A 195 -5.92 -11.14 -1.11
CA HIS A 195 -6.24 -11.97 0.05
C HIS A 195 -6.05 -13.47 -0.26
N PHE A 196 -5.67 -13.79 -1.50
CA PHE A 196 -5.32 -15.13 -1.96
C PHE A 196 -4.27 -15.10 -3.06
N ALA A 197 -3.20 -15.88 -2.90
CA ALA A 197 -1.97 -15.84 -3.70
C ALA A 197 -2.17 -15.96 -5.23
N SER A 198 -3.32 -16.45 -5.72
CA SER A 198 -3.63 -16.47 -7.15
C SER A 198 -3.54 -15.09 -7.81
N ASP A 199 -3.89 -14.03 -7.07
CA ASP A 199 -4.06 -12.69 -7.64
C ASP A 199 -2.79 -11.82 -7.56
N ILE A 200 -1.75 -12.30 -6.87
CA ILE A 200 -0.53 -11.51 -6.61
C ILE A 200 0.17 -11.11 -7.90
N GLY A 201 0.57 -9.85 -8.03
CA GLY A 201 1.32 -9.34 -9.18
C GLY A 201 0.60 -9.32 -10.53
N ASP A 202 -0.67 -9.75 -10.60
CA ASP A 202 -1.46 -9.74 -11.82
C ASP A 202 -2.38 -8.52 -11.85
N PHE A 203 -2.11 -7.57 -12.76
CA PHE A 203 -2.85 -6.30 -12.84
C PHE A 203 -3.60 -6.08 -14.17
N PRO A 204 -4.36 -7.07 -14.70
CA PRO A 204 -4.96 -6.96 -16.04
C PRO A 204 -6.02 -5.86 -16.15
N TYR A 205 -6.67 -5.49 -15.04
CA TYR A 205 -7.71 -4.46 -15.05
C TYR A 205 -7.11 -3.07 -14.91
N VAL A 206 -6.06 -2.94 -14.10
CA VAL A 206 -5.26 -1.71 -14.01
C VAL A 206 -4.66 -1.40 -15.37
N ASP A 207 -4.03 -2.36 -16.05
CA ASP A 207 -3.45 -2.16 -17.39
C ASP A 207 -4.48 -1.57 -18.36
N LYS A 208 -5.72 -2.08 -18.37
CA LYS A 208 -6.81 -1.54 -19.21
C LYS A 208 -7.16 -0.09 -18.86
N VAL A 209 -7.15 0.27 -17.57
CA VAL A 209 -7.39 1.65 -17.13
C VAL A 209 -6.26 2.57 -17.59
N LEU A 210 -5.00 2.14 -17.38
CA LEU A 210 -3.82 2.92 -17.77
C LEU A 210 -3.73 3.09 -19.28
N ASP A 211 -4.03 2.05 -20.06
CA ASP A 211 -4.06 2.10 -21.52
C ASP A 211 -5.17 3.04 -22.02
N THR A 212 -6.34 3.03 -21.38
CA THR A 212 -7.46 3.93 -21.74
C THR A 212 -7.07 5.40 -21.63
N VAL A 213 -6.26 5.75 -20.63
CA VAL A 213 -5.85 7.14 -20.39
C VAL A 213 -4.48 7.45 -20.98
N GLY A 214 -3.80 6.49 -21.60
CA GLY A 214 -2.41 6.65 -22.06
C GLY A 214 -1.49 7.07 -20.91
N PHE A 215 -1.56 6.36 -19.78
CA PHE A 215 -0.78 6.71 -18.59
C PHE A 215 0.72 6.46 -18.82
N PRO A 216 1.60 7.43 -18.50
CA PRO A 216 3.04 7.32 -18.72
C PRO A 216 3.69 6.29 -17.79
N ASP A 217 4.50 5.41 -18.37
CA ASP A 217 5.15 4.31 -17.63
C ASP A 217 6.15 4.82 -16.59
N GLU A 218 6.76 5.99 -16.79
CA GLU A 218 7.67 6.65 -15.84
C GLU A 218 6.99 7.06 -14.52
N LEU A 219 5.67 7.22 -14.51
CA LEU A 219 4.89 7.55 -13.30
C LEU A 219 4.34 6.30 -12.58
N ILE A 220 4.70 5.10 -13.02
CA ILE A 220 4.24 3.85 -12.40
C ILE A 220 5.35 3.28 -11.51
N MET A 221 5.12 3.25 -10.19
CA MET A 221 6.10 2.72 -9.23
C MET A 221 6.41 1.24 -9.46
N ASN A 222 5.41 0.46 -9.87
CA ASN A 222 5.50 -1.00 -9.96
C ASN A 222 6.32 -1.55 -11.14
N LEU A 223 6.83 -0.69 -12.02
CA LEU A 223 7.68 -1.09 -13.15
C LEU A 223 9.17 -1.12 -12.81
N ASP A 224 9.57 -0.54 -11.69
CA ASP A 224 10.96 -0.53 -11.24
C ASP A 224 10.99 -0.41 -9.70
N THR A 225 11.49 -1.45 -9.03
CA THR A 225 11.55 -1.48 -7.56
C THR A 225 12.34 -0.30 -7.00
N LYS A 226 13.34 0.22 -7.72
CA LYS A 226 14.14 1.37 -7.28
C LYS A 226 13.27 2.62 -7.06
N ARG A 227 12.23 2.84 -7.87
CA ARG A 227 11.37 4.03 -7.76
C ARG A 227 10.65 4.09 -6.41
N LEU A 228 10.10 2.95 -5.96
CA LEU A 228 9.44 2.90 -4.66
C LEU A 228 10.45 2.99 -3.52
N LEU A 229 11.61 2.32 -3.63
CA LEU A 229 12.65 2.37 -2.60
C LEU A 229 13.19 3.80 -2.43
N ASP A 230 13.56 4.47 -3.52
CA ASP A 230 14.02 5.87 -3.50
C ASP A 230 12.94 6.79 -2.90
N TYR A 231 11.67 6.56 -3.25
CA TYR A 231 10.55 7.34 -2.68
C TYR A 231 10.48 7.17 -1.16
N LEU A 232 10.49 5.94 -0.65
CA LEU A 232 10.40 5.65 0.79
C LEU A 232 11.64 6.17 1.55
N GLU A 233 12.84 5.98 1.01
CA GLU A 233 14.07 6.53 1.58
C GLU A 233 14.05 8.06 1.61
N SER A 234 13.50 8.71 0.57
CA SER A 234 13.33 10.18 0.57
C SER A 234 12.36 10.69 1.65
N LYS A 235 11.46 9.81 2.12
CA LYS A 235 10.54 10.06 3.25
C LYS A 235 11.18 9.71 4.60
N GLY A 236 12.44 9.28 4.62
CA GLY A 236 13.20 8.95 5.82
C GLY A 236 13.01 7.52 6.33
N ARG A 237 12.46 6.61 5.51
CA ARG A 237 12.31 5.20 5.89
C ARG A 237 13.66 4.48 5.88
N VAL A 238 13.91 3.69 6.93
CA VAL A 238 15.00 2.71 6.94
C VAL A 238 14.44 1.40 6.40
N LEU A 239 14.97 0.93 5.28
CA LEU A 239 14.45 -0.24 4.58
C LEU A 239 15.33 -1.47 4.82
N PHE A 240 14.67 -2.62 4.91
CA PHE A 240 15.24 -3.97 5.05
C PHE A 240 16.16 -4.16 6.26
N ALA A 241 16.02 -3.33 7.29
CA ALA A 241 16.81 -3.44 8.51
C ALA A 241 16.66 -4.83 9.14
N ASP A 242 17.79 -5.48 9.41
CA ASP A 242 17.84 -6.78 10.05
C ASP A 242 18.49 -6.67 11.44
N PRO A 243 17.75 -6.90 12.54
CA PRO A 243 18.30 -6.81 13.89
C PRO A 243 19.43 -7.80 14.15
N ARG A 244 19.60 -8.83 13.31
CA ARG A 244 20.72 -9.78 13.38
C ARG A 244 22.04 -9.14 12.98
N GLU A 245 22.05 -8.07 12.17
CA GLU A 245 23.28 -7.35 11.79
C GLU A 245 23.95 -6.75 13.03
N TYR A 246 23.18 -6.06 13.88
CA TYR A 246 23.69 -5.54 15.15
C TYR A 246 24.23 -6.66 16.07
N ALA A 247 23.53 -7.80 16.14
CA ALA A 247 24.03 -8.94 16.90
C ALA A 247 25.35 -9.49 16.33
N GLN A 248 25.50 -9.56 15.01
CA GLN A 248 26.75 -9.97 14.37
C GLN A 248 27.88 -9.01 14.72
N GLU A 249 27.66 -7.70 14.59
CA GLU A 249 28.65 -6.67 14.95
C GLU A 249 29.12 -6.79 16.41
N LEU A 250 28.21 -7.00 17.35
CA LEU A 250 28.52 -7.15 18.77
C LEU A 250 29.47 -8.32 19.08
N PHE A 251 29.35 -9.42 18.34
CA PHE A 251 30.12 -10.65 18.57
C PHE A 251 31.29 -10.84 17.59
N LEU A 252 31.47 -9.97 16.59
CA LEU A 252 32.62 -9.97 15.67
C LEU A 252 33.83 -9.15 16.19
N ILE A 253 33.66 -8.30 17.22
CA ILE A 253 34.71 -7.40 17.75
C ILE A 253 35.65 -8.08 18.78
N ASN A 254 35.53 -9.39 19.01
CA ASN A 254 36.45 -10.12 19.89
C ASN A 254 37.22 -11.21 19.14
N ASP A 255 38.30 -10.81 18.46
CA ASP A 255 39.50 -11.62 18.19
C ASP A 255 40.73 -10.70 18.09
#